data_AF-A0A2X2L6R7-F1
#
_entry.id   AF-A0A2X2L6R7-F1
#
_cell.length_a   1.000
_cell.length_b   1.000
_cell.length_c   1.000
_cell.angle_alpha   90.00
_cell.angle_beta   90.00
_cell.angle_gamma   90.00
#
_symmetry.space_group_name_H-M   'P 1'
#
loop_
_entity.id
_entity.type
_entity.pdbx_description
1 polymer ?
#
loop_
_entity_poly.entity_id
_entity_poly.type
_entity_poly.pdbx_seq_one_letter_code
_entity_poly.pdbx_strand_id
1 'polypeptide(L)'
;MADDPDYSFDILEARYAIEASTAWHAAMRATPGDKEKIQLCFEATLSEDPDIASQADVRFHLAIAEASHNIVLLQTMRGFFDVLQSSVKHSRQRMYLVPPVFSQLTEQHQAVIDAIFAGDADGARKAMMAHLSFVHTTMKRFDERSGSPRTDYPPAR
;
A
#
# COMPACT_ATOMS: atom_id res chain seq x y z
N MET A 1 3.39 20.64 -8.72
CA MET A 1 3.91 19.36 -8.20
C MET A 1 2.75 18.43 -7.85
N ALA A 2 1.85 18.78 -6.91
CA ALA A 2 0.67 17.96 -6.65
C ALA A 2 -0.36 17.90 -7.80
N ASP A 3 -0.39 18.92 -8.66
CA ASP A 3 -1.25 18.97 -9.86
C ASP A 3 -0.66 18.28 -11.10
N ASP A 4 0.48 17.59 -10.97
CA ASP A 4 1.04 16.80 -12.06
C ASP A 4 0.26 15.47 -12.16
N PRO A 5 -0.34 15.14 -13.32
CA PRO A 5 -1.14 13.93 -13.49
C PRO A 5 -0.35 12.64 -13.18
N ASP A 6 0.97 12.67 -13.33
CA ASP A 6 1.83 11.49 -13.11
C ASP A 6 2.33 11.38 -11.67
N TYR A 7 2.14 12.41 -10.84
CA TYR A 7 2.61 12.44 -9.46
C TYR A 7 2.05 11.28 -8.62
N SER A 8 0.81 10.86 -8.89
CA SER A 8 0.20 9.70 -8.22
C SER A 8 0.92 8.37 -8.53
N PHE A 9 1.46 8.25 -9.74
CA PHE A 9 2.21 7.08 -10.19
C PHE A 9 3.64 7.08 -9.65
N ASP A 10 4.30 8.24 -9.62
CA ASP A 10 5.61 8.40 -8.98
C ASP A 10 5.57 8.02 -7.50
N ILE A 11 4.50 8.40 -6.80
CA ILE A 11 4.30 7.99 -5.41
C ILE A 11 4.17 6.47 -5.30
N LEU A 12 3.42 5.81 -6.18
CA LEU A 12 3.31 4.35 -6.17
C LEU A 12 4.67 3.67 -6.45
N GLU A 13 5.46 4.21 -7.36
CA GLU A 13 6.82 3.72 -7.62
C GLU A 13 7.73 3.86 -6.39
N ALA A 14 7.65 4.98 -5.68
CA ALA A 14 8.39 5.16 -4.43
C ALA A 14 7.92 4.16 -3.35
N ARG A 15 6.61 3.94 -3.22
CA ARG A 15 6.04 2.93 -2.30
C ARG A 15 6.59 1.54 -2.59
N TYR A 16 6.77 1.18 -3.87
CA TYR A 16 7.35 -0.11 -4.24
C TYR A 16 8.71 -0.36 -3.61
N ALA A 17 9.62 0.62 -3.72
CA ALA A 17 10.97 0.48 -3.19
C ALA A 17 10.96 0.37 -1.65
N ILE A 18 10.10 1.15 -1.01
CA ILE A 18 10.12 1.31 0.44
C ILE A 18 9.32 0.22 1.13
N GLU A 19 8.08 -0.02 0.70
CA GLU A 19 7.19 -0.97 1.36
C GLU A 19 7.64 -2.42 1.19
N ALA A 20 8.25 -2.75 0.05
CA ALA A 20 8.88 -4.04 -0.13
C ALA A 20 10.02 -4.26 0.89
N SER A 21 10.80 -3.20 1.16
CA SER A 21 11.88 -3.23 2.15
C SER A 21 11.36 -3.27 3.58
N THR A 22 10.29 -2.52 3.90
CA THR A 22 9.71 -2.54 5.25
C THR A 22 9.06 -3.88 5.56
N ALA A 23 8.34 -4.49 4.61
CA ALA A 23 7.75 -5.82 4.77
C ALA A 23 8.82 -6.89 5.02
N TRP A 24 9.92 -6.85 4.26
CA TRP A 24 11.06 -7.75 4.45
C TRP A 24 11.66 -7.62 5.86
N HIS A 25 11.91 -6.38 6.31
CA HIS A 25 12.43 -6.13 7.65
C HIS A 25 11.43 -6.48 8.75
N ALA A 26 10.14 -6.23 8.54
CA ALA A 26 9.09 -6.54 9.49
C ALA A 26 9.01 -8.05 9.73
N ALA A 27 9.09 -8.87 8.69
CA ALA A 27 9.15 -10.33 8.85
C ALA A 27 10.30 -10.79 9.77
N MET A 28 11.44 -10.11 9.73
CA MET A 28 12.60 -10.46 10.55
C MET A 28 12.58 -9.87 11.96
N ARG A 29 11.88 -8.75 12.17
CA ARG A 29 12.06 -7.90 13.37
C ARG A 29 10.77 -7.67 14.17
N ALA A 30 9.60 -7.97 13.61
CA ALA A 30 8.33 -7.71 14.25
C ALA A 30 8.23 -8.44 15.60
N THR A 31 7.96 -7.67 16.65
CA THR A 31 7.65 -8.18 17.97
C THR A 31 6.20 -8.71 18.01
N PRO A 32 5.82 -9.47 19.05
CA PRO A 32 4.41 -9.87 19.23
C PRO A 32 3.44 -8.68 19.24
N GLY A 33 3.81 -7.56 19.86
CA GLY A 33 3.00 -6.34 19.88
C GLY A 33 2.89 -5.67 18.50
N ASP A 34 3.94 -5.73 17.68
CA ASP A 34 3.87 -5.26 16.30
C ASP A 34 2.91 -6.12 15.46
N LYS A 35 2.95 -7.44 15.63
CA LYS A 35 2.05 -8.37 14.93
C LYS A 35 0.59 -8.12 15.31
N GLU A 36 0.30 -7.94 16.60
CA GLU A 36 -1.04 -7.56 17.07
C GLU A 36 -1.50 -6.24 16.46
N LYS A 37 -0.64 -5.22 16.43
CA LYS A 37 -0.94 -3.93 15.82
C LYS A 37 -1.23 -4.04 14.31
N ILE A 38 -0.44 -4.82 13.58
CA ILE A 38 -0.66 -5.09 12.15
C ILE A 38 -2.03 -5.74 11.95
N GLN A 39 -2.34 -6.76 12.75
CA GLN A 39 -3.62 -7.48 12.68
C GLN A 39 -4.81 -6.54 12.92
N LEU A 40 -4.76 -5.71 13.97
CA LEU A 40 -5.82 -4.73 14.27
C LEU A 40 -6.00 -3.71 13.13
N CYS A 41 -4.90 -3.25 12.53
CA CYS A 41 -4.99 -2.33 11.40
C CYS A 41 -5.59 -3.00 10.15
N PHE A 42 -5.25 -4.27 9.91
CA PHE A 42 -5.83 -5.06 8.82
C PHE A 42 -7.33 -5.26 9.01
N GLU A 43 -7.78 -5.65 10.19
CA GLU A 43 -9.21 -5.83 10.48
C GLU A 43 -10.01 -4.55 10.23
N ALA A 44 -9.44 -3.39 10.55
CA ALA A 44 -10.07 -2.11 10.25
C ALA A 44 -10.21 -1.81 8.74
N THR A 45 -9.38 -2.44 7.88
CA THR A 45 -9.53 -2.33 6.41
C THR A 45 -10.77 -3.04 5.88
N LEU A 46 -11.35 -3.95 6.67
CA LEU A 46 -12.53 -4.73 6.30
C LEU A 46 -13.86 -3.98 6.51
N SER A 47 -13.79 -2.71 6.91
CA SER A 47 -14.97 -1.87 7.10
C SER A 47 -15.80 -1.78 5.82
N GLU A 48 -17.13 -1.84 5.96
CA GLU A 48 -18.07 -1.58 4.86
C GLU A 48 -18.11 -0.09 4.46
N ASP A 49 -17.57 0.80 5.29
CA ASP A 49 -17.40 2.22 4.97
C ASP A 49 -16.07 2.42 4.21
N PRO A 50 -16.11 2.81 2.92
CA PRO A 50 -14.91 2.99 2.10
C PRO A 50 -13.94 4.05 2.63
N ASP A 51 -14.44 5.06 3.36
CA ASP A 51 -13.60 6.10 3.92
C ASP A 51 -12.83 5.60 5.14
N ILE A 52 -13.48 4.76 5.96
CA ILE A 52 -12.84 4.09 7.09
C ILE A 52 -11.85 3.04 6.57
N ALA A 53 -12.26 2.19 5.63
CA ALA A 53 -11.41 1.16 5.04
C ALA A 53 -10.17 1.76 4.37
N SER A 54 -10.35 2.84 3.60
CA SER A 54 -9.26 3.58 2.98
C SER A 54 -8.30 4.18 4.02
N GLN A 55 -8.79 4.78 5.10
CA GLN A 55 -7.90 5.28 6.17
C GLN A 55 -7.17 4.16 6.91
N ALA A 56 -7.83 3.02 7.12
CA ALA A 56 -7.23 1.85 7.74
C ALA A 56 -6.12 1.25 6.87
N ASP A 57 -6.26 1.24 5.55
CA ASP A 57 -5.23 0.79 4.61
C ASP A 57 -3.90 1.52 4.83
N VAL A 58 -3.94 2.85 4.95
CA VAL A 58 -2.75 3.66 5.26
C VAL A 58 -2.14 3.27 6.62
N ARG A 59 -2.98 3.06 7.63
CA ARG A 59 -2.52 2.66 8.97
C ARG A 59 -1.90 1.27 8.97
N PHE A 60 -2.43 0.34 8.17
CA PHE A 60 -1.89 -1.00 7.97
C PHE A 60 -0.47 -0.95 7.40
N HIS A 61 -0.26 -0.21 6.32
CA HIS A 61 1.08 -0.05 5.74
C HIS A 61 2.07 0.67 6.68
N LEU A 62 1.60 1.66 7.46
CA LEU A 62 2.40 2.30 8.50
C LEU A 62 2.77 1.34 9.64
N ALA A 63 1.86 0.46 10.04
CA ALA A 63 2.13 -0.54 11.07
C ALA A 63 3.23 -1.51 10.62
N ILE A 64 3.23 -1.93 9.35
CA ILE A 64 4.32 -2.73 8.77
C ILE A 64 5.63 -1.93 8.75
N ALA A 65 5.59 -0.66 8.36
CA ALA A 65 6.76 0.20 8.37
C ALA A 65 7.36 0.38 9.77
N GLU A 66 6.52 0.47 10.81
CA GLU A 66 6.96 0.53 12.20
C GLU A 66 7.55 -0.79 12.67
N ALA A 67 6.91 -1.92 12.32
CA ALA A 67 7.38 -3.27 12.61
C ALA A 67 8.73 -3.60 11.95
N SER A 68 9.15 -2.83 10.93
CA SER A 68 10.49 -2.94 10.34
C SER A 68 11.62 -2.54 11.29
N HIS A 69 11.29 -1.84 12.39
CA HIS A 69 12.23 -1.25 13.35
C HIS A 69 13.35 -0.44 12.66
N ASN A 70 13.03 0.19 11.52
CA ASN A 70 13.90 1.11 10.81
C ASN A 70 13.28 2.51 10.82
N ILE A 71 13.78 3.35 11.72
CA ILE A 71 13.21 4.68 11.95
C ILE A 71 13.27 5.58 10.70
N VAL A 72 14.29 5.43 9.85
CA VAL A 72 14.41 6.21 8.62
C VAL A 72 13.31 5.81 7.64
N LEU A 73 13.13 4.50 7.40
CA LEU A 73 12.06 4.00 6.53
C LEU A 73 10.68 4.41 7.05
N LEU A 74 10.45 4.36 8.37
CA LEU A 74 9.19 4.80 8.98
C LEU A 74 8.93 6.29 8.75
N GLN A 75 9.92 7.16 8.94
CA GLN A 75 9.77 8.61 8.71
C GLN A 75 9.53 8.91 7.23
N THR A 76 10.25 8.25 6.33
CA THR A 76 10.03 8.35 4.89
C THR A 76 8.60 7.92 4.52
N MET A 77 8.12 6.81 5.06
CA MET A 77 6.74 6.33 4.86
C MET A 77 5.69 7.32 5.37
N ARG A 78 5.90 7.92 6.55
CA ARG A 78 5.00 8.97 7.09
C ARG A 78 4.90 10.17 6.15
N GLY A 79 6.05 10.66 5.67
CA GLY A 79 6.11 11.77 4.72
C GLY A 79 5.36 11.47 3.42
N PHE A 80 5.49 10.26 2.87
CA PHE A 80 4.72 9.86 1.69
C PHE A 80 3.23 9.70 1.97
N PHE A 81 2.83 9.22 3.15
CA PHE A 81 1.42 9.03 3.46
C PHE A 81 0.64 10.32 3.62
N ASP A 82 1.27 11.38 4.13
CA ASP A 82 0.65 12.71 4.16
C ASP A 82 0.35 13.21 2.73
N VAL A 83 1.21 12.89 1.77
CA VAL A 83 1.00 13.18 0.34
C VAL A 83 -0.04 12.24 -0.30
N LEU A 84 -0.04 10.95 0.07
CA LEU A 84 -1.02 9.97 -0.42
C LEU A 84 -2.45 10.29 0.03
N GLN A 85 -2.62 10.79 1.26
CA GLN A 85 -3.91 11.22 1.78
C GLN A 85 -4.55 12.33 0.95
N SER A 86 -3.76 13.19 0.31
CA SER A 86 -4.28 14.25 -0.55
C SER A 86 -4.39 13.82 -2.02
N SER A 87 -3.42 13.06 -2.54
CA SER A 87 -3.25 12.87 -3.99
C SER A 87 -3.95 11.63 -4.56
N VAL A 88 -4.07 10.53 -3.79
CA VAL A 88 -4.65 9.26 -4.29
C VAL A 88 -5.83 8.75 -3.47
N LYS A 89 -6.31 9.55 -2.52
CA LYS A 89 -7.44 9.20 -1.65
C LYS A 89 -8.67 8.78 -2.45
N HIS A 90 -9.03 9.55 -3.48
CA HIS A 90 -10.18 9.24 -4.33
C HIS A 90 -10.00 7.92 -5.10
N SER A 91 -8.81 7.66 -5.65
CA SER A 91 -8.51 6.42 -6.36
C SER A 91 -8.59 5.20 -5.42
N ARG A 92 -8.09 5.33 -4.18
CA ARG A 92 -8.22 4.31 -3.14
C ARG A 92 -9.68 4.08 -2.72
N GLN A 93 -10.43 5.13 -2.40
CA GLN A 93 -11.86 5.02 -2.08
C GLN A 93 -12.64 4.29 -3.18
N ARG A 94 -12.35 4.60 -4.45
CA ARG A 94 -12.97 3.92 -5.61
C ARG A 94 -12.64 2.42 -5.66
N MET A 95 -11.44 1.99 -5.27
CA MET A 95 -11.10 0.57 -5.21
C MET A 95 -11.92 -0.18 -4.17
N TYR A 96 -12.09 0.41 -2.97
CA TYR A 96 -12.90 -0.15 -1.89
C TYR A 96 -14.41 -0.19 -2.22
N LEU A 97 -14.86 0.62 -3.19
CA LEU A 97 -16.23 0.58 -3.71
C LEU A 97 -16.50 -0.54 -4.72
N VAL A 98 -15.46 -1.20 -5.25
CA VAL A 98 -15.60 -2.24 -6.29
C VAL A 98 -15.40 -3.61 -5.65
N PRO A 99 -16.47 -4.41 -5.43
CA PRO A 99 -16.37 -5.63 -4.61
C PRO A 99 -15.30 -6.64 -5.05
N PRO A 100 -15.12 -6.91 -6.37
CA PRO A 100 -14.04 -7.81 -6.82
C PRO A 100 -12.63 -7.28 -6.55
N VAL A 101 -12.45 -5.96 -6.54
CA VAL A 101 -11.16 -5.32 -6.22
C VAL A 101 -10.92 -5.36 -4.72
N PHE A 102 -11.94 -5.04 -3.92
CA PHE A 102 -11.89 -5.13 -2.47
C PHE A 102 -11.47 -6.53 -1.98
N SER A 103 -12.13 -7.59 -2.47
CA SER A 103 -11.77 -8.98 -2.13
C SER A 103 -10.30 -9.30 -2.42
N GLN A 104 -9.79 -8.87 -3.58
CA GLN A 104 -8.40 -9.10 -3.97
C GLN A 104 -7.42 -8.31 -3.09
N LEU A 105 -7.75 -7.08 -2.70
CA LEU A 105 -6.93 -6.30 -1.76
C LEU A 105 -6.86 -7.00 -0.40
N THR A 106 -7.99 -7.49 0.12
CA THR A 106 -8.04 -8.25 1.37
C THR A 106 -7.16 -9.49 1.32
N GLU A 107 -7.27 -10.30 0.25
CA GLU A 107 -6.44 -11.49 0.05
C GLU A 107 -4.94 -11.15 -0.01
N GLN A 108 -4.59 -10.06 -0.70
CA GLN A 108 -3.20 -9.62 -0.82
C GLN A 108 -2.64 -9.09 0.50
N HIS A 109 -3.43 -8.32 1.26
CA HIS A 109 -3.05 -7.87 2.60
C HIS A 109 -2.83 -9.07 3.53
N GLN A 110 -3.71 -10.08 3.49
CA GLN A 110 -3.56 -11.30 4.28
C GLN A 110 -2.26 -12.04 3.90
N ALA A 111 -1.94 -12.16 2.61
CA ALA A 111 -0.70 -12.81 2.17
C ALA A 111 0.57 -12.11 2.69
N VAL A 112 0.55 -10.77 2.81
CA VAL A 112 1.63 -10.00 3.44
C VAL A 112 1.74 -10.32 4.93
N ILE A 113 0.61 -10.32 5.64
CA ILE A 113 0.55 -10.64 7.08
C ILE A 113 1.11 -12.02 7.34
N ASP A 114 0.64 -13.03 6.60
CA ASP A 114 1.03 -14.42 6.77
C ASP A 114 2.55 -14.59 6.63
N ALA A 115 3.15 -13.96 5.61
CA ALA A 115 4.58 -14.01 5.39
C ALA A 115 5.37 -13.29 6.50
N ILE A 116 4.90 -12.12 6.97
CA ILE A 116 5.51 -11.41 8.11
C ILE A 116 5.41 -12.27 9.38
N PHE A 117 4.28 -12.92 9.61
CA PHE A 117 4.03 -13.67 10.84
C PHE A 117 4.83 -14.97 10.89
N ALA A 118 5.01 -15.61 9.73
CA ALA A 118 5.87 -16.76 9.53
C ALA A 118 7.37 -16.42 9.58
N GLY A 119 7.74 -15.14 9.53
CA GLY A 119 9.14 -14.71 9.46
C GLY A 119 9.79 -14.93 8.08
N ASP A 120 8.98 -15.13 7.03
CA ASP A 120 9.45 -15.27 5.65
C ASP A 120 9.67 -13.90 5.02
N ALA A 121 10.90 -13.38 5.15
CA ALA A 121 11.26 -12.06 4.67
C ALA A 121 11.13 -11.92 3.14
N ASP A 122 11.55 -12.93 2.39
CA ASP A 122 11.44 -12.91 0.92
C ASP A 122 9.98 -13.06 0.47
N GLY A 123 9.20 -13.89 1.16
CA GLY A 123 7.75 -13.99 0.96
C GLY A 123 7.05 -12.67 1.21
N ALA A 124 7.35 -11.99 2.32
CA ALA A 124 6.75 -10.71 2.68
C ALA A 124 7.05 -9.61 1.65
N ARG A 125 8.31 -9.56 1.20
CA ARG A 125 8.73 -8.66 0.12
C ARG A 125 7.94 -8.92 -1.17
N LYS A 126 7.87 -10.18 -1.60
CA LYS A 126 7.18 -10.57 -2.84
C LYS A 126 5.68 -10.27 -2.77
N ALA A 127 5.04 -10.58 -1.65
CA ALA A 127 3.63 -10.31 -1.43
C ALA A 127 3.34 -8.80 -1.50
N MET A 128 4.16 -7.97 -0.84
CA MET A 128 3.99 -6.51 -0.88
C MET A 128 4.19 -5.95 -2.30
N MET A 129 5.19 -6.43 -3.04
CA MET A 129 5.40 -6.04 -4.43
C MET A 129 4.24 -6.43 -5.34
N ALA A 130 3.66 -7.62 -5.14
CA ALA A 130 2.49 -8.08 -5.90
C ALA A 130 1.26 -7.21 -5.60
N HIS A 131 1.04 -6.87 -4.33
CA HIS A 131 -0.02 -5.97 -3.89
C HIS A 131 0.09 -4.59 -4.58
N LEU A 132 1.26 -3.95 -4.51
CA LEU A 132 1.45 -2.64 -5.14
C LEU A 132 1.32 -2.68 -6.66
N SER A 133 1.68 -3.81 -7.30
CA SER A 133 1.47 -4.03 -8.74
C SER A 133 0.02 -4.05 -9.13
N PHE A 134 -0.78 -4.71 -8.30
CA PHE A 134 -2.21 -4.79 -8.48
C PHE A 134 -2.86 -3.43 -8.30
N VAL A 135 -2.50 -2.70 -7.24
CA VAL A 135 -2.97 -1.33 -6.98
C VAL A 135 -2.63 -0.41 -8.16
N HIS A 136 -1.38 -0.42 -8.62
CA HIS A 136 -0.93 0.38 -9.75
C HIS A 136 -1.73 0.10 -11.03
N THR A 137 -1.89 -1.17 -11.39
CA THR A 137 -2.66 -1.58 -12.57
C THR A 137 -4.14 -1.20 -12.45
N THR A 138 -4.69 -1.28 -11.25
CA THR A 138 -6.10 -0.97 -10.98
C THR A 138 -6.35 0.54 -11.02
N MET A 139 -5.44 1.36 -10.48
CA MET A 139 -5.50 2.83 -10.63
C MET A 139 -5.46 3.22 -12.11
N LYS A 140 -4.51 2.67 -12.87
CA LYS A 140 -4.38 2.90 -14.31
C LYS A 140 -5.68 2.61 -15.08
N ARG A 141 -6.36 1.50 -14.77
CA ARG A 141 -7.66 1.15 -15.38
C ARG A 141 -8.78 2.11 -14.99
N PHE A 142 -8.78 2.62 -13.76
CA PHE A 142 -9.80 3.57 -13.32
C PHE A 142 -9.63 4.96 -13.94
N ASP A 143 -8.39 5.40 -14.20
CA ASP A 143 -8.10 6.66 -14.88
C ASP A 143 -8.45 6.61 -16.37
N GLU A 144 -8.09 5.52 -17.05
CA GLU A 144 -8.42 5.30 -18.48
C GLU A 144 -9.93 5.32 -18.71
N ARG A 145 -10.73 4.75 -17.79
CA ARG A 145 -12.20 4.77 -17.84
C ARG A 145 -12.80 6.13 -17.49
N SER A 146 -12.07 6.99 -16.79
CA SER A 146 -12.49 8.35 -16.43
C SER A 146 -12.21 9.38 -17.53
N GLY A 147 -11.54 8.98 -18.64
CA GLY A 147 -11.40 9.81 -19.84
C GLY A 147 -10.29 10.86 -19.80
N SER A 148 -9.32 10.76 -18.89
CA SER A 148 -8.14 11.64 -18.90
C SER A 148 -7.07 11.07 -19.85
N PRO A 149 -6.71 11.74 -20.96
CA PRO A 149 -5.73 11.22 -21.92
C PRO A 149 -4.31 11.29 -21.34
N ARG A 150 -3.57 10.18 -21.42
CA ARG A 150 -2.17 10.08 -21.01
C ARG A 150 -1.21 10.76 -22.00
N THR A 151 -0.13 11.30 -21.47
CA THR A 151 1.16 11.46 -22.16
C THR A 151 2.06 10.29 -21.76
N ASP A 152 2.25 9.31 -22.65
CA ASP A 152 3.17 8.20 -22.41
C ASP A 152 4.62 8.70 -22.32
N TYR A 153 5.30 8.42 -21.20
CA TYR A 153 6.76 8.60 -21.08
C TYR A 153 7.48 7.25 -21.26
N PRO A 154 8.62 7.20 -21.97
CA PRO A 154 9.39 5.96 -22.16
C PRO A 154 10.14 5.53 -20.88
N PRO A 155 10.54 4.25 -20.77
CA PRO A 155 11.22 3.74 -19.57
C PRO A 155 12.55 4.46 -19.34
N ALA A 156 12.83 4.79 -18.07
CA ALA A 156 14.12 5.32 -17.63
C ALA A 156 15.26 4.32 -17.97
N ARG A 157 16.35 4.86 -18.49
CA ARG A 157 17.55 4.12 -18.94
C ARG A 157 18.35 3.53 -17.79
#